data_AF-A0A7N2MBV7-F1
#
_entry.id   AF-A0A7N2MBV7-F1
#
_cell.length_a   1.000
_cell.length_b   1.000
_cell.length_c   1.000
_cell.angle_alpha   90.00
_cell.angle_beta   90.00
_cell.angle_gamma   90.00
#
_symmetry.space_group_name_H-M   'P 1'
#
loop_
_entity.id
_entity.type
_entity.pdbx_description
1 polymer ?
#
loop_
_entity_poly.entity_id
_entity_poly.type
_entity_poly.pdbx_seq_one_letter_code
_entity_poly.pdbx_strand_id
1 'polypeptide(L)'
;MELRRISSSPSYLTTLNYKRSAALTRKHTTIIKCRKQGLSVSPMFIIVSKFNDTQVNPRRSANYHPSIWDQKLIESFTTPYSYEFHGTRLKGLKQDIKTLLTSTKDQNFLLRLIDSMQRLGVSYHFEQEIEEVLKFQHPDVTSDLYRTALQFRILREHGFSISSGDNIYIVTMYVYVRSSLHYT
;
A
#
# COMPACT_ATOMS: atom_id res chain seq x y z
N MET A 1 42.12 16.20 30.39
CA MET A 1 41.91 15.56 31.72
C MET A 1 40.69 16.24 32.32
N GLU A 2 39.53 15.65 32.58
CA GLU A 2 39.12 14.26 32.74
C GLU A 2 37.77 14.01 32.03
N LEU A 3 37.57 12.73 31.69
CA LEU A 3 36.31 12.11 31.28
C LEU A 3 35.42 11.83 32.51
N ARG A 4 34.09 11.96 32.37
CA ARG A 4 33.10 11.14 33.09
C ARG A 4 31.74 11.27 32.38
N ARG A 5 31.39 10.32 31.49
CA ARG A 5 30.76 9.01 31.71
C ARG A 5 29.24 9.14 31.95
N ILE A 6 28.51 8.82 30.88
CA ILE A 6 27.05 8.61 30.81
C ILE A 6 26.68 7.42 31.69
N SER A 7 25.69 7.58 32.57
CA SER A 7 24.73 6.52 32.92
C SER A 7 23.60 7.08 33.79
N SER A 8 22.45 7.32 33.19
CA SER A 8 21.18 7.28 33.91
C SER A 8 20.15 6.67 32.98
N SER A 9 20.11 5.34 32.97
CA SER A 9 18.97 4.57 32.50
C SER A 9 17.84 4.67 33.51
N PRO A 10 16.62 5.08 33.13
CA PRO A 10 15.44 4.77 33.91
C PRO A 10 14.87 3.44 33.40
N SER A 11 15.03 2.41 34.21
CA SER A 11 14.37 1.11 34.07
C SER A 11 12.86 1.27 34.21
N TYR A 12 12.12 1.20 33.10
CA TYR A 12 10.67 1.00 33.15
C TYR A 12 10.38 -0.51 33.15
N LEU A 13 10.14 -1.09 34.32
CA LEU A 13 9.41 -2.34 34.44
C LEU A 13 8.05 -2.02 35.04
N THR A 14 7.07 -1.76 34.19
CA THR A 14 5.67 -1.66 34.60
C THR A 14 5.00 -2.99 34.33
N THR A 15 4.81 -3.78 35.39
CA THR A 15 3.95 -4.97 35.38
C THR A 15 2.50 -4.54 35.13
N LEU A 16 1.97 -4.82 33.94
CA LEU A 16 0.55 -4.68 33.62
C LEU A 16 -0.23 -5.83 34.28
N ASN A 17 -0.69 -5.58 35.51
CA ASN A 17 -1.75 -6.37 36.13
C ASN A 17 -3.08 -6.07 35.43
N TYR A 18 -3.43 -6.87 34.43
CA TYR A 18 -4.72 -6.82 33.77
C TYR A 18 -5.80 -7.44 34.67
N LYS A 19 -6.50 -6.61 35.44
CA LYS A 19 -7.75 -6.98 36.12
C LYS A 19 -8.84 -7.18 35.07
N ARG A 20 -9.32 -8.42 34.96
CA ARG A 20 -10.49 -8.80 34.17
C ARG A 20 -11.75 -8.21 34.82
N SER A 21 -12.26 -7.09 34.31
CA SER A 21 -13.53 -6.50 34.75
C SER A 21 -14.70 -6.99 33.88
N ALA A 22 -15.82 -7.25 34.56
CA ALA A 22 -17.00 -7.93 34.05
C ALA A 22 -17.69 -7.18 32.90
N ALA A 23 -18.21 -7.96 31.94
CA ALA A 23 -18.91 -7.48 30.76
C ALA A 23 -20.23 -6.79 31.13
N LEU A 24 -20.33 -5.50 30.80
CA LEU A 24 -21.59 -4.76 30.81
C LEU A 24 -22.28 -4.99 29.46
N THR A 25 -23.26 -5.91 29.41
CA THR A 25 -24.05 -6.15 28.19
C THR A 25 -24.95 -4.96 27.92
N ARG A 26 -24.57 -4.13 26.95
CA ARG A 26 -25.39 -3.04 26.42
C ARG A 26 -26.47 -3.65 25.51
N LYS A 27 -27.66 -3.92 26.05
CA LYS A 27 -28.82 -4.33 25.24
C LYS A 27 -29.26 -3.13 24.39
N HIS A 28 -29.01 -3.16 23.09
CA HIS A 28 -29.52 -2.16 22.16
C HIS A 28 -30.93 -2.57 21.73
N THR A 29 -31.96 -1.91 22.27
CA THR A 29 -33.36 -2.12 21.87
C THR A 29 -33.70 -1.12 20.77
N THR A 30 -33.83 -1.59 19.54
CA THR A 30 -34.31 -0.76 18.42
C THR A 30 -35.84 -0.71 18.46
N ILE A 31 -36.40 0.44 18.82
CA ILE A 31 -37.85 0.66 18.87
C ILE A 31 -38.37 0.86 17.44
N ILE A 32 -39.01 -0.15 16.87
CA ILE A 32 -39.78 -0.01 15.62
C ILE A 32 -41.11 0.67 15.96
N LYS A 33 -41.32 1.87 15.43
CA LYS A 33 -42.51 2.68 15.68
C LYS A 33 -43.63 2.32 14.68
N CYS A 34 -44.60 1.50 15.10
CA CYS A 34 -45.81 1.24 14.31
C CYS A 34 -46.95 2.23 14.65
N ARG A 35 -47.52 2.84 13.61
CA ARG A 35 -48.65 3.78 13.65
C ARG A 35 -49.95 3.01 13.92
N LYS A 36 -50.61 3.26 15.05
CA LYS A 36 -51.90 2.65 15.40
C LYS A 36 -53.05 3.28 14.59
N GLN A 37 -53.92 2.45 14.05
CA GLN A 37 -55.31 2.81 13.74
C GLN A 37 -56.22 1.77 14.38
N GLY A 38 -57.28 2.24 15.06
CA GLY A 38 -58.52 1.49 15.34
C GLY A 38 -58.55 0.56 16.55
N LEU A 39 -59.52 0.80 17.45
CA LEU A 39 -59.86 0.05 18.65
C LEU A 39 -60.48 -1.33 18.37
N SER A 40 -60.11 -2.33 19.18
CA SER A 40 -61.03 -3.34 19.75
C SER A 40 -60.29 -4.10 20.84
N VAL A 41 -60.74 -3.98 22.10
CA VAL A 41 -60.14 -4.65 23.25
C VAL A 41 -60.68 -6.08 23.31
N SER A 42 -59.87 -7.04 22.89
CA SER A 42 -60.11 -8.47 23.10
C SER A 42 -59.07 -8.99 24.10
N PRO A 43 -59.43 -9.86 25.06
CA PRO A 43 -58.53 -10.21 26.16
C PRO A 43 -57.22 -10.80 25.65
N MET A 44 -56.12 -10.29 26.21
CA MET A 44 -54.75 -10.64 25.87
C MET A 44 -54.49 -12.10 26.27
N PHE A 45 -54.64 -13.03 25.32
CA PHE A 45 -54.11 -14.38 25.49
C PHE A 45 -52.57 -14.28 25.49
N ILE A 46 -51.95 -14.45 26.65
CA ILE A 46 -50.50 -14.67 26.73
C ILE A 46 -50.25 -16.06 26.16
N ILE A 47 -49.79 -16.12 24.90
CA ILE A 47 -49.16 -17.34 24.38
C ILE A 47 -47.80 -17.44 25.06
N VAL A 48 -47.73 -18.21 26.15
CA VAL A 48 -46.46 -18.71 26.67
C VAL A 48 -45.99 -19.76 25.69
N SER A 49 -45.20 -19.37 24.69
CA SER A 49 -44.48 -20.36 23.89
C SER A 49 -43.43 -20.97 24.81
N LYS A 50 -43.66 -22.23 25.22
CA LYS A 50 -42.56 -23.08 25.69
C LYS A 50 -41.54 -23.13 24.56
N PHE A 51 -40.49 -22.32 24.66
CA PHE A 51 -39.29 -22.52 23.85
C PHE A 51 -38.75 -23.87 24.29
N ASN A 52 -39.13 -24.93 23.58
CA ASN A 52 -38.39 -26.17 23.65
C ASN A 52 -36.96 -25.80 23.25
N ASP A 53 -36.01 -26.04 24.16
CA ASP A 53 -34.56 -25.90 23.93
C ASP A 53 -34.20 -26.66 22.66
N THR A 54 -34.30 -25.96 21.54
CA THR A 54 -33.84 -26.43 20.26
C THR A 54 -32.34 -26.29 20.38
N GLN A 55 -31.58 -27.39 20.36
CA GLN A 55 -30.12 -27.35 20.44
C GLN A 55 -29.58 -26.32 19.45
N VAL A 56 -29.27 -25.12 19.95
CA VAL A 56 -28.59 -24.08 19.19
C VAL A 56 -27.15 -24.55 19.11
N ASN A 57 -26.80 -25.21 18.02
CA ASN A 57 -25.43 -25.66 17.79
C ASN A 57 -24.56 -24.38 17.70
N PRO A 58 -23.71 -24.07 18.70
CA PRO A 58 -23.04 -22.79 18.76
C PRO A 58 -22.05 -22.68 17.60
N ARG A 59 -22.10 -21.56 16.87
CA ARG A 59 -21.15 -21.30 15.78
C ARG A 59 -19.72 -21.30 16.34
N ARG A 60 -18.83 -22.07 15.72
CA ARG A 60 -17.40 -22.12 16.08
C ARG A 60 -16.75 -20.76 15.87
N SER A 61 -15.96 -20.29 16.85
CA SER A 61 -15.14 -19.09 16.69
C SER A 61 -13.91 -19.41 15.84
N ALA A 62 -13.56 -18.49 14.94
CA ALA A 62 -12.38 -18.62 14.09
C ALA A 62 -11.07 -18.24 14.79
N ASN A 63 -11.13 -17.70 16.02
CA ASN A 63 -9.98 -17.30 16.83
C ASN A 63 -8.98 -16.39 16.11
N TYR A 64 -9.48 -15.38 15.37
CA TYR A 64 -8.63 -14.41 14.70
C TYR A 64 -7.83 -13.57 15.70
N HIS A 65 -6.60 -13.24 15.32
CA HIS A 65 -5.77 -12.29 16.07
C HIS A 65 -6.36 -10.87 15.94
N PRO A 66 -6.30 -10.04 16.98
CA PRO A 66 -6.71 -8.64 16.90
C PRO A 66 -5.90 -7.85 15.86
N SER A 67 -6.47 -6.71 15.43
CA SER A 67 -5.78 -5.77 14.56
C SER A 67 -4.45 -5.32 15.17
N ILE A 68 -3.41 -5.23 14.34
CA ILE A 68 -2.12 -4.63 14.72
C ILE A 68 -2.27 -3.12 14.96
N TRP A 69 -3.25 -2.50 14.29
CA TRP A 69 -3.54 -1.08 14.41
C TRP A 69 -4.63 -0.85 15.46
N ASP A 70 -4.24 -0.22 16.57
CA ASP A 70 -5.18 0.30 17.57
C ASP A 70 -5.76 1.63 17.09
N GLN A 71 -7.03 1.90 17.40
CA GLN A 71 -7.72 3.12 16.98
C GLN A 71 -7.00 4.38 17.48
N LYS A 72 -6.53 4.37 18.73
CA LYS A 72 -5.79 5.51 19.31
C LYS A 72 -4.46 5.76 18.60
N LEU A 73 -3.80 4.70 18.14
CA LEU A 73 -2.57 4.81 17.37
C LEU A 73 -2.85 5.44 15.99
N ILE A 74 -3.93 5.01 15.33
CA ILE A 74 -4.34 5.58 14.04
C ILE A 74 -4.64 7.07 14.17
N GLU A 75 -5.36 7.47 15.22
CA GLU A 75 -5.70 8.87 15.50
C GLU A 75 -4.47 9.73 15.87
N SER A 76 -3.38 9.11 16.33
CA SER A 76 -2.15 9.81 16.72
C SER A 76 -1.23 10.17 15.56
N PHE A 77 -1.45 9.60 14.37
CA PHE A 77 -0.57 9.83 13.23
C PHE A 77 -0.64 11.29 12.78
N THR A 78 0.49 11.97 12.92
CA THR A 78 0.70 13.34 12.44
C THR A 78 1.97 13.37 11.62
N THR A 79 1.94 14.08 10.49
CA THR A 79 3.09 14.18 9.59
C THR A 79 3.67 15.59 9.65
N PRO A 80 4.97 15.76 9.92
CA PRO A 80 5.61 17.09 9.83
C PRO A 80 5.73 17.57 8.37
N TYR A 81 5.50 16.68 7.39
CA TYR A 81 5.64 16.92 5.97
C TYR A 81 4.43 17.65 5.37
N SER A 82 4.19 18.90 5.80
CA SER A 82 3.18 19.76 5.20
C SER A 82 3.70 20.44 3.92
N TYR A 83 2.79 20.65 2.97
CA TYR A 83 3.07 21.35 1.72
C TYR A 83 3.49 22.81 1.94
N GLU A 84 3.05 23.47 3.01
CA GLU A 84 3.44 24.86 3.30
C GLU A 84 4.96 25.00 3.51
N PHE A 85 5.57 24.04 4.21
CA PHE A 85 7.00 24.05 4.50
C PHE A 85 7.84 23.46 3.38
N HIS A 86 7.34 22.45 2.67
CA HIS A 86 8.12 21.71 1.67
C HIS A 86 7.75 21.99 0.23
N GLY A 87 6.65 22.72 -0.02
CA GLY A 87 6.09 22.92 -1.35
C GLY A 87 7.00 23.73 -2.28
N THR A 88 7.71 24.73 -1.77
CA THR A 88 8.68 25.53 -2.55
C THR A 88 9.83 24.66 -3.05
N ARG A 89 10.43 23.87 -2.15
CA ARG A 89 11.50 22.92 -2.49
C ARG A 89 11.00 21.84 -3.44
N LEU A 90 9.79 21.30 -3.22
CA LEU A 90 9.19 20.31 -4.11
C LEU A 90 8.99 20.85 -5.53
N LYS A 91 8.49 22.08 -5.67
CA LYS A 91 8.35 22.73 -6.98
C LYS A 91 9.69 22.91 -7.67
N GLY A 92 10.72 23.35 -6.95
CA GLY A 92 12.08 23.47 -7.48
C GLY A 92 12.59 22.14 -8.02
N LEU A 93 12.57 21.09 -7.19
CA LEU A 93 13.00 19.75 -7.59
C LEU A 93 12.20 19.19 -8.77
N LYS A 94 10.89 19.44 -8.81
CA LYS A 94 10.04 19.04 -9.93
C LYS A 94 10.47 19.75 -11.22
N GLN A 95 10.81 21.03 -11.15
CA GLN A 95 11.30 21.76 -12.31
C GLN A 95 12.69 21.27 -12.76
N ASP A 96 13.59 20.99 -11.82
CA ASP A 96 14.93 20.49 -12.13
C ASP A 96 14.88 19.12 -12.83
N ILE A 97 13.98 18.23 -12.42
CA ILE A 97 13.79 16.94 -13.10
C ILE A 97 13.20 17.15 -14.50
N LYS A 98 12.24 18.06 -14.67
CA LYS A 98 11.67 18.39 -15.99
C LYS A 98 12.73 18.94 -16.94
N THR A 99 13.60 19.85 -16.48
CA THR A 99 14.69 20.39 -17.29
C THR A 99 15.72 19.30 -17.63
N LEU A 100 16.00 18.38 -16.71
CA LEU A 100 16.89 17.25 -16.95
C LEU A 100 16.32 16.29 -18.01
N LEU A 101 15.02 15.98 -17.97
CA LEU A 101 14.36 15.10 -18.94
C LEU A 101 14.33 15.72 -20.35
N THR A 102 14.15 17.04 -20.45
CA THR A 102 14.01 17.75 -21.73
C THR A 102 15.35 18.18 -22.36
N SER A 103 16.33 18.58 -21.54
CA SER A 103 17.62 19.12 -22.02
C SER A 103 18.70 18.05 -22.23
N THR A 104 18.58 16.87 -21.62
CA THR A 104 19.63 15.85 -21.69
C THR A 104 19.57 15.11 -23.02
N LYS A 105 20.70 15.00 -23.72
CA LYS A 105 20.80 14.22 -24.96
C LYS A 105 21.26 12.78 -24.74
N ASP A 106 21.83 12.48 -23.58
CA ASP A 106 22.27 11.13 -23.24
C ASP A 106 21.06 10.24 -22.91
N GLN A 107 20.66 9.45 -23.90
CA GLN A 107 19.59 8.48 -23.82
C GLN A 107 19.80 7.42 -22.74
N ASN A 108 21.04 7.04 -22.44
CA ASN A 108 21.32 6.03 -21.42
C ASN A 108 21.10 6.60 -20.01
N PHE A 109 21.58 7.82 -19.78
CA PHE A 109 21.30 8.54 -18.55
C PHE A 109 19.79 8.73 -18.32
N LEU A 110 19.05 9.10 -19.37
CA LEU A 110 17.60 9.27 -19.30
C LEU A 110 16.88 7.97 -18.92
N LEU A 111 17.25 6.82 -19.49
CA LEU A 111 16.64 5.53 -19.12
C LEU A 111 16.89 5.18 -17.64
N ARG A 112 18.10 5.43 -17.13
CA ARG A 112 18.45 5.19 -15.73
C ARG A 112 17.71 6.14 -14.79
N LEU A 113 17.50 7.38 -15.22
CA LEU A 113 16.71 8.36 -14.49
C LEU A 113 15.25 7.92 -14.39
N ILE A 114 14.65 7.49 -15.52
CA ILE A 114 13.28 6.97 -15.56
C ILE A 114 13.13 5.75 -14.65
N ASP A 115 14.06 4.79 -14.72
CA ASP A 115 14.05 3.62 -13.83
C ASP A 115 14.09 4.02 -12.36
N SER A 116 14.96 4.96 -12.01
CA SER A 116 15.09 5.45 -10.63
C SER A 116 13.79 6.12 -10.17
N MET A 117 13.15 6.91 -11.02
CA MET A 117 11.89 7.59 -10.72
C MET A 117 10.73 6.59 -10.55
N GLN A 118 10.65 5.56 -11.38
CA GLN A 118 9.65 4.50 -11.25
C GLN A 118 9.84 3.73 -9.93
N ARG A 119 11.07 3.37 -9.58
CA ARG A 119 11.40 2.65 -8.33
C ARG A 119 11.18 3.50 -7.07
N LEU A 120 11.34 4.81 -7.17
CA LEU A 120 11.02 5.76 -6.12
C LEU A 120 9.51 6.06 -6.01
N GLY A 121 8.70 5.62 -6.98
CA GLY A 121 7.26 5.88 -7.00
C GLY A 121 6.89 7.33 -7.28
N VAL A 122 7.78 8.11 -7.90
CA VAL A 122 7.56 9.55 -8.21
C VAL A 122 7.32 9.80 -9.70
N SER A 123 7.40 8.75 -10.53
CA SER A 123 7.24 8.84 -11.99
C SER A 123 5.89 9.39 -12.44
N TYR A 124 4.82 9.18 -11.67
CA TYR A 124 3.45 9.66 -11.97
C TYR A 124 3.36 11.20 -12.10
N HIS A 125 4.33 11.94 -11.59
CA HIS A 125 4.39 13.40 -11.75
C HIS A 125 4.93 13.89 -13.10
N PHE A 126 5.47 12.98 -13.91
CA PHE A 126 6.24 13.26 -15.13
C PHE A 126 5.85 12.35 -16.30
N GLU A 127 4.63 11.82 -16.31
CA GLU A 127 4.18 10.82 -17.30
C GLU A 127 4.37 11.33 -18.74
N GLN A 128 4.07 12.60 -19.00
CA GLN A 128 4.21 13.23 -20.31
C GLN A 128 5.67 13.32 -20.74
N GLU A 129 6.54 13.83 -19.87
CA GLU A 129 7.98 13.96 -20.17
C GLU A 129 8.63 12.59 -20.38
N ILE A 130 8.21 11.57 -19.61
CA ILE A 130 8.69 10.20 -19.77
C ILE A 130 8.25 9.64 -21.13
N GLU A 131 6.98 9.81 -21.52
CA GLU A 131 6.47 9.33 -22.80
C GLU A 131 7.21 9.98 -23.99
N GLU A 132 7.47 11.28 -23.91
CA GLU A 132 8.26 12.01 -24.92
C GLU A 132 9.67 11.45 -25.05
N VAL A 133 10.37 11.22 -23.94
CA VAL A 133 11.71 10.63 -23.95
C VAL A 133 11.69 9.23 -24.57
N LEU A 134 10.69 8.41 -24.24
CA LEU A 134 10.58 7.04 -24.75
C LEU A 134 10.26 6.97 -26.25
N LYS A 135 9.50 7.94 -26.79
CA LYS A 135 9.20 8.01 -28.24
C LYS A 135 10.44 8.14 -29.11
N PHE A 136 11.45 8.88 -28.64
CA PHE A 136 12.70 9.07 -29.38
C PHE A 136 13.74 7.97 -29.09
N GLN A 137 13.39 6.97 -28.29
CA GLN A 137 14.30 5.91 -27.91
C GLN A 137 14.33 4.83 -29.00
N HIS A 138 15.43 4.79 -29.76
CA HIS A 138 15.64 3.73 -30.75
C HIS A 138 16.23 2.49 -30.06
N PRO A 139 15.69 1.28 -30.33
CA PRO A 139 16.26 0.03 -29.83
C PRO A 139 17.65 -0.16 -30.44
N ASP A 140 18.67 0.14 -29.65
CA ASP A 140 20.07 -0.06 -30.05
C ASP A 140 20.58 -1.36 -29.43
N VAL A 141 20.47 -2.42 -30.22
CA VAL A 141 20.84 -3.81 -29.86
C VAL A 141 22.37 -3.99 -29.83
N THR A 142 23.15 -3.00 -30.26
CA THR A 142 24.62 -3.07 -30.28
C THR A 142 25.26 -2.76 -28.92
N SER A 143 24.44 -2.40 -27.92
CA SER A 143 24.89 -1.94 -26.61
C SER A 143 24.95 -3.04 -25.53
N ASP A 144 25.57 -2.71 -24.40
CA ASP A 144 25.67 -3.52 -23.17
C ASP A 144 24.33 -4.22 -22.80
N LEU A 145 24.40 -5.50 -22.41
CA LEU A 145 23.24 -6.33 -22.03
C LEU A 145 22.35 -5.63 -20.99
N TYR A 146 22.97 -4.97 -20.01
CA TYR A 146 22.23 -4.23 -19.00
C TYR A 146 21.38 -3.11 -19.63
N ARG A 147 21.95 -2.35 -20.56
CA ARG A 147 21.27 -1.25 -21.24
C ARG A 147 20.13 -1.76 -22.11
N THR A 148 20.37 -2.79 -22.92
CA THR A 148 19.32 -3.35 -23.79
C THR A 148 18.18 -3.96 -22.97
N ALA A 149 18.50 -4.66 -21.88
CA ALA A 149 17.48 -5.21 -20.97
C ALA A 149 16.67 -4.10 -20.28
N LEU A 150 17.33 -3.03 -19.84
CA LEU A 150 16.69 -1.88 -19.21
C LEU A 150 15.73 -1.19 -20.19
N GLN A 151 16.21 -0.90 -21.39
CA GLN A 151 15.42 -0.30 -22.45
C GLN A 151 14.21 -1.15 -22.81
N PHE A 152 14.41 -2.46 -23.01
CA PHE A 152 13.34 -3.39 -23.32
C PHE A 152 12.26 -3.39 -22.24
N ARG A 153 12.66 -3.47 -20.96
CA ARG A 153 11.71 -3.47 -19.84
C ARG A 153 10.90 -2.19 -19.80
N ILE A 154 11.54 -1.02 -19.85
CA ILE A 154 10.85 0.28 -19.75
C ILE A 154 9.90 0.47 -20.93
N LEU A 155 10.35 0.21 -22.16
CA LEU A 155 9.49 0.35 -23.34
C LEU A 155 8.27 -0.58 -23.30
N ARG A 156 8.42 -1.82 -22.82
CA ARG A 156 7.31 -2.76 -22.64
C ARG A 156 6.34 -2.33 -21.55
N GLU A 157 6.84 -1.76 -20.46
CA GLU A 157 6.03 -1.23 -19.36
C GLU A 157 5.13 -0.08 -19.85
N HIS A 158 5.63 0.75 -20.77
CA HIS A 158 4.89 1.86 -21.38
C HIS A 158 4.12 1.47 -22.66
N GLY A 159 4.04 0.17 -22.99
CA GLY A 159 3.21 -0.32 -24.10
C GLY A 159 3.79 -0.12 -25.50
N PHE A 160 5.07 0.25 -25.64
CA PHE A 160 5.72 0.35 -26.94
C PHE A 160 5.94 -1.04 -27.54
N SER A 161 5.58 -1.19 -28.82
CA SER A 161 5.79 -2.43 -29.57
C SER A 161 7.24 -2.53 -30.01
N ILE A 162 8.02 -3.36 -29.32
CA ILE A 162 9.40 -3.65 -29.68
C ILE A 162 9.40 -4.90 -30.57
N SER A 163 9.93 -4.78 -31.79
CA SER A 163 10.10 -5.94 -32.67
C SER A 163 11.04 -6.94 -32.02
N SER A 164 10.53 -8.14 -31.79
CA SER A 164 11.30 -9.27 -31.27
C SER A 164 12.25 -9.88 -32.31
N GLY A 165 12.16 -9.47 -33.58
CA GLY A 165 12.89 -10.08 -34.72
C GLY A 165 14.41 -10.14 -34.54
N ASP A 166 15.01 -9.12 -33.91
CA ASP A 166 16.45 -9.06 -33.62
C ASP A 166 16.77 -9.30 -32.13
N ASN A 167 15.74 -9.44 -31.28
CA ASN A 167 15.81 -9.48 -29.81
C ASN A 167 15.50 -10.87 -29.22
N ILE A 168 15.39 -11.91 -30.06
CA ILE A 168 15.09 -13.30 -29.64
C ILE A 168 16.02 -13.73 -28.50
N TYR A 169 17.33 -13.44 -28.57
CA TYR A 169 18.30 -13.87 -27.58
C TYR A 169 18.06 -13.31 -26.16
N ILE A 170 17.58 -12.08 -26.02
CA ILE A 170 17.38 -11.44 -24.70
C ILE A 170 16.09 -11.93 -24.05
N VAL A 171 15.02 -12.04 -24.84
CA VAL A 171 13.73 -12.58 -24.36
C VAL A 171 13.87 -14.07 -24.01
N THR A 172 14.59 -14.86 -24.81
CA THR A 172 14.85 -16.27 -24.48
C THR A 172 15.74 -16.42 -23.25
N MET A 173 16.77 -15.57 -23.06
CA MET A 173 17.61 -15.62 -21.85
C MET A 173 16.84 -15.28 -20.58
N TYR A 174 15.96 -14.26 -20.59
CA TYR A 174 15.15 -13.92 -19.42
C TYR A 174 14.10 -14.99 -19.09
N VAL A 175 13.45 -15.58 -20.10
CA VAL A 175 12.54 -16.72 -19.91
C VAL A 175 13.31 -17.94 -19.39
N TYR A 176 14.53 -18.18 -19.87
CA TYR A 176 15.38 -19.27 -19.43
C TYR A 176 15.85 -19.10 -17.98
N VAL A 177 16.36 -17.92 -17.59
CA VAL A 177 16.80 -17.64 -16.22
C VAL A 177 15.63 -17.70 -15.23
N ARG A 178 14.45 -17.19 -15.60
CA ARG A 178 13.27 -17.23 -14.73
C ARG A 178 12.65 -18.64 -14.62
N SER A 179 12.82 -19.49 -15.64
CA SER A 179 12.37 -20.89 -15.59
C SER A 179 13.34 -21.79 -14.82
N SER A 180 14.64 -21.47 -14.80
CA SER A 180 15.66 -22.26 -14.10
C SER A 180 15.62 -22.08 -12.57
N LEU A 181 15.12 -20.95 -12.07
CA LEU A 181 14.95 -20.66 -10.64
C LEU A 181 13.77 -21.40 -9.97
N HIS A 182 12.97 -22.15 -10.73
CA HIS A 182 11.84 -22.94 -10.21
C HIS A 182 12.15 -24.44 -10.05
N TYR A 183 13.40 -24.86 -10.24
CA TYR A 183 13.83 -26.27 -10.17
C TYR A 183 15.00 -26.54 -9.21
N THR A 184 15.15 -25.74 -8.16
CA THR A 184 16.06 -26.04 -7.03
C THR A 184 15.34 -25.88 -5.71
#